data_AF-A0A3D3WZ22-F1
#
_entry.id   AF-A0A3D3WZ22-F1
#
_cell.length_a   1.000
_cell.length_b   1.000
_cell.length_c   1.000
_cell.angle_alpha   90.00
_cell.angle_beta   90.00
_cell.angle_gamma   90.00
#
_symmetry.space_group_name_H-M   'P 1'
#
loop_
_entity.id
_entity.type
_entity.pdbx_description
1 polymer ?
#
loop_
_entity_poly.entity_id
_entity_poly.type
_entity_poly.pdbx_seq_one_letter_code
_entity_poly.pdbx_strand_id
1 'polypeptide(L)'
;MSRKTYYQYYTNVAYLTCKECLSWHGKISTDPESFPKRQDGCERKILAFSHKELNYHREKQRQMRALAKAELRRRELVTKAKEALGVDNERAVDLLAQAAQIDLYIPEMERLAKEKEALFKEDAALRERLRKLFARAYSDKFGWPRYERLPELMRIAREQAGIKRINKLFA
;
A
#
# COMPACT_ATOMS: atom_id res chain seq x y z
N MET A 1 -34.23 -24.84 -9.55
CA MET A 1 -33.03 -24.66 -8.70
C MET A 1 -32.76 -23.17 -8.52
N SER A 2 -32.90 -22.65 -7.30
CA SER A 2 -32.56 -21.25 -6.98
C SER A 2 -31.09 -21.00 -7.34
N ARG A 3 -30.83 -20.00 -8.20
CA ARG A 3 -29.46 -19.58 -8.52
C ARG A 3 -28.90 -18.89 -7.27
N LYS A 4 -28.19 -19.64 -6.44
CA LYS A 4 -27.56 -19.10 -5.23
C LYS A 4 -26.56 -18.01 -5.62
N THR A 5 -26.85 -16.77 -5.23
CA THR A 5 -25.98 -15.61 -5.41
C THR A 5 -25.06 -15.47 -4.21
N TYR A 6 -23.83 -15.05 -4.47
CA TYR A 6 -22.84 -14.72 -3.47
C TYR A 6 -22.38 -13.28 -3.67
N TYR A 7 -21.77 -12.72 -2.64
CA TYR A 7 -21.33 -11.34 -2.60
C TYR A 7 -19.92 -11.27 -2.06
N GLN A 8 -19.05 -10.47 -2.69
CA GLN A 8 -17.68 -10.25 -2.25
C GLN A 8 -17.44 -8.79 -1.90
N TYR A 9 -16.84 -8.55 -0.73
CA TYR A 9 -16.46 -7.21 -0.29
C TYR A 9 -15.15 -6.78 -0.96
N TYR A 10 -15.18 -5.65 -1.66
CA TYR A 10 -14.04 -5.04 -2.32
C TYR A 10 -13.77 -3.65 -1.73
N THR A 11 -12.49 -3.31 -1.57
CA THR A 11 -12.01 -1.97 -1.22
C THR A 11 -10.62 -1.81 -1.83
N ASN A 12 -10.13 -0.60 -1.99
CA ASN A 12 -8.77 -0.39 -2.50
C ASN A 12 -7.75 -0.70 -1.40
N VAL A 13 -6.69 -1.45 -1.72
CA VAL A 13 -5.59 -1.68 -0.79
C VAL A 13 -4.58 -0.56 -0.98
N ALA A 14 -4.73 0.51 -0.20
CA ALA A 14 -3.88 1.70 -0.26
C ALA A 14 -3.64 2.26 1.15
N TYR A 15 -2.65 3.15 1.30
CA TYR A 15 -2.24 3.72 2.60
C TYR A 15 -3.36 4.47 3.36
N LEU A 16 -4.40 4.96 2.67
CA LEU A 16 -5.53 5.67 3.29
C LEU A 16 -6.67 4.74 3.72
N THR A 17 -6.75 3.52 3.20
CA THR A 17 -7.85 2.61 3.53
C THR A 17 -7.79 2.22 5.01
N CYS A 18 -8.89 2.35 5.74
CA CYS A 18 -8.90 2.03 7.16
C CYS A 18 -8.64 0.53 7.42
N LYS A 19 -8.08 0.19 8.59
CA LYS A 19 -7.74 -1.20 8.95
C LYS A 19 -8.96 -2.12 8.90
N GLU A 20 -10.11 -1.59 9.27
CA GLU A 20 -11.36 -2.34 9.30
C GLU A 20 -11.84 -2.68 7.87
N CYS A 21 -11.81 -1.73 6.93
CA CYS A 21 -12.08 -2.02 5.52
C CYS A 21 -11.12 -3.07 4.94
N LEU A 22 -9.83 -3.01 5.29
CA LEU A 22 -8.86 -4.03 4.91
C LEU A 22 -9.17 -5.41 5.50
N SER A 23 -9.75 -5.47 6.71
CA SER A 23 -10.15 -6.74 7.34
C SER A 23 -11.32 -7.44 6.62
N TRP A 24 -12.19 -6.66 5.97
CA TRP A 24 -13.31 -7.17 5.17
C TRP A 24 -12.91 -7.47 3.72
N HIS A 25 -11.77 -6.96 3.25
CA HIS A 25 -11.34 -7.09 1.86
C HIS A 25 -11.27 -8.56 1.41
N GLY A 26 -12.04 -8.88 0.37
CA GLY A 26 -12.14 -10.21 -0.22
C GLY A 26 -13.13 -11.15 0.47
N LYS A 27 -13.75 -10.77 1.60
CA LYS A 27 -14.71 -11.62 2.31
C LYS A 27 -15.92 -11.92 1.42
N ILE A 28 -16.36 -13.18 1.43
CA ILE A 28 -17.49 -13.68 0.67
C ILE A 28 -18.63 -14.00 1.64
N SER A 29 -19.86 -13.62 1.28
CA SER A 29 -21.09 -13.95 2.00
C SER A 29 -22.20 -14.31 1.03
N THR A 30 -23.20 -15.05 1.50
CA THR A 30 -24.47 -15.27 0.77
C THR A 30 -25.51 -14.19 1.09
N ASP A 31 -25.26 -13.37 2.09
CA ASP A 31 -26.10 -12.27 2.53
C ASP A 31 -25.34 -10.95 2.39
N PRO A 32 -25.75 -10.01 1.52
CA PRO A 32 -25.06 -8.73 1.35
C PRO A 32 -25.17 -7.84 2.59
N GLU A 33 -26.21 -8.01 3.40
CA GLU A 33 -26.45 -7.21 4.61
C GLU A 33 -25.48 -7.55 5.75
N SER A 34 -24.81 -8.71 5.67
CA SER A 34 -23.75 -9.10 6.59
C SER A 34 -22.46 -8.25 6.47
N PHE A 35 -22.34 -7.44 5.41
CA PHE A 35 -21.22 -6.53 5.25
C PHE A 35 -21.47 -5.20 5.99
N PRO A 36 -20.41 -4.56 6.51
CA PRO A 36 -20.58 -3.35 7.30
C PRO A 36 -21.04 -2.18 6.41
N LYS A 37 -22.15 -1.56 6.79
CA LYS A 37 -22.61 -0.28 6.23
C LYS A 37 -21.91 0.85 6.97
N ARG A 38 -20.79 1.34 6.44
CA ARG A 38 -19.99 2.39 7.12
C ARG A 38 -20.04 3.70 6.35
N GLN A 39 -20.06 4.80 7.09
CA GLN A 39 -19.93 6.16 6.59
C GLN A 39 -18.56 6.73 6.98
N ASP A 40 -17.50 5.99 6.68
CA ASP A 40 -16.11 6.32 7.04
C ASP A 40 -15.27 6.86 5.86
N GLY A 41 -15.93 7.25 4.76
CA GLY A 41 -15.29 7.81 3.56
C GLY A 41 -14.43 6.81 2.75
N CYS A 42 -14.31 5.55 3.19
CA CYS A 42 -13.54 4.53 2.46
C CYS A 42 -14.34 3.99 1.26
N GLU A 43 -13.76 4.06 0.06
CA GLU A 43 -14.36 3.47 -1.13
C GLU A 43 -14.45 1.94 -0.98
N ARG A 44 -15.66 1.40 -1.15
CA ARG A 44 -15.95 -0.03 -1.08
C ARG A 44 -17.03 -0.41 -2.08
N LYS A 45 -17.03 -1.67 -2.52
CA LYS A 45 -18.04 -2.23 -3.41
C LYS A 45 -18.41 -3.63 -2.92
N ILE A 46 -19.70 -3.95 -2.95
CA ILE A 46 -20.19 -5.32 -2.75
C ILE A 46 -20.50 -5.87 -4.13
N LEU A 47 -19.70 -6.84 -4.58
CA LEU A 47 -19.81 -7.40 -5.91
C LEU A 47 -20.59 -8.72 -5.85
N ALA A 48 -21.76 -8.75 -6.49
CA ALA A 48 -22.53 -9.97 -6.64
C ALA A 48 -21.91 -10.89 -7.69
N PHE A 49 -21.94 -12.20 -7.45
CA PHE A 49 -21.48 -13.22 -8.39
C PHE A 49 -22.28 -14.52 -8.22
N SER A 50 -22.27 -15.37 -9.24
CA SER A 50 -23.04 -16.60 -9.25
C SER A 50 -22.30 -17.76 -8.58
N HIS A 51 -23.03 -18.79 -8.12
CA HIS A 51 -22.41 -20.01 -7.59
C HIS A 51 -21.37 -20.66 -8.54
N LYS A 52 -21.55 -20.53 -9.86
CA LYS A 52 -20.62 -21.09 -10.86
C LYS A 52 -19.23 -20.46 -10.77
N GLU A 53 -19.13 -19.23 -10.29
CA GLU A 53 -17.88 -18.47 -10.18
C GLU A 53 -17.22 -18.60 -8.79
N LEU A 54 -17.80 -19.41 -7.90
CA LEU A 54 -17.38 -19.47 -6.49
C LEU A 54 -15.91 -19.85 -6.30
N ASN A 55 -15.39 -20.81 -7.07
CA ASN A 55 -13.99 -21.22 -6.95
C ASN A 55 -13.03 -20.10 -7.37
N TYR A 56 -13.33 -19.43 -8.48
CA TYR A 56 -12.59 -18.25 -8.95
C TYR A 56 -12.57 -17.13 -7.88
N HIS A 57 -13.73 -16.83 -7.28
CA HIS A 57 -13.81 -15.80 -6.24
C HIS A 57 -13.11 -16.19 -4.94
N ARG A 58 -13.05 -17.48 -4.59
CA ARG A 58 -12.26 -17.98 -3.45
C ARG A 58 -10.76 -17.83 -3.68
N GLU A 59 -10.27 -18.07 -4.89
CA GLU A 59 -8.89 -17.77 -5.27
C GLU A 59 -8.58 -16.28 -5.16
N LYS A 60 -9.45 -15.44 -5.74
CA LYS A 60 -9.35 -13.99 -5.65
C LYS A 60 -9.40 -13.51 -4.20
N GLN A 61 -10.25 -14.10 -3.35
CA GLN A 61 -10.30 -13.82 -1.92
C GLN A 61 -8.95 -14.05 -1.23
N ARG A 62 -8.25 -15.15 -1.54
CA ARG A 62 -6.93 -15.44 -0.97
C ARG A 62 -5.93 -14.33 -1.32
N GLN A 63 -5.87 -13.94 -2.59
CA GLN A 63 -4.99 -12.87 -3.07
C GLN A 63 -5.34 -11.52 -2.44
N MET A 64 -6.61 -11.15 -2.42
CA MET A 64 -7.11 -9.92 -1.79
C MET A 64 -6.71 -9.86 -0.32
N ARG A 65 -6.95 -10.93 0.44
CA ARG A 65 -6.58 -10.99 1.87
C ARG A 65 -5.07 -10.92 2.08
N ALA A 66 -4.28 -11.52 1.19
CA ALA A 66 -2.82 -11.43 1.25
C ALA A 66 -2.35 -9.98 1.05
N LEU A 67 -2.88 -9.28 0.05
CA LEU A 67 -2.57 -7.86 -0.19
C LEU A 67 -2.96 -6.97 0.98
N ALA A 68 -4.16 -7.17 1.56
CA ALA A 68 -4.61 -6.42 2.72
C ALA A 68 -3.69 -6.63 3.94
N LYS A 69 -3.29 -7.87 4.20
CA LYS A 69 -2.33 -8.19 5.27
C LYS A 69 -0.96 -7.57 5.02
N ALA A 70 -0.47 -7.62 3.78
CA ALA A 70 0.80 -7.02 3.40
C ALA A 70 0.77 -5.50 3.63
N GLU A 71 -0.29 -4.80 3.24
CA GLU A 71 -0.42 -3.36 3.50
C GLU A 71 -0.46 -3.03 5.01
N LEU A 72 -1.15 -3.83 5.82
CA LEU A 72 -1.14 -3.65 7.28
C LEU A 72 0.27 -3.83 7.85
N ARG A 73 0.98 -4.87 7.41
CA ARG A 73 2.38 -5.12 7.80
C ARG A 73 3.29 -3.97 7.37
N ARG A 74 3.13 -3.45 6.16
CA ARG A 74 3.88 -2.31 5.63
C ARG A 74 3.72 -1.09 6.54
N ARG A 75 2.49 -0.79 6.98
CA ARG A 75 2.22 0.33 7.91
C ARG A 75 2.92 0.12 9.24
N GLU A 76 2.87 -1.08 9.81
CA GLU A 76 3.58 -1.39 11.05
C GLU A 76 5.10 -1.19 10.91
N LEU A 77 5.69 -1.62 9.79
CA LEU A 77 7.11 -1.42 9.50
C LEU A 77 7.46 0.06 9.44
N VAL A 78 6.64 0.88 8.77
CA VAL A 78 6.86 2.33 8.67
C VAL A 78 6.73 3.00 10.04
N THR A 79 5.73 2.63 10.84
CA THR A 79 5.57 3.16 12.20
C THR A 79 6.82 2.85 13.04
N LYS A 80 7.26 1.59 13.05
CA LYS A 80 8.46 1.18 13.80
C LYS A 80 9.73 1.86 13.29
N ALA A 81 9.84 2.07 11.98
CA ALA A 81 10.98 2.78 11.42
C ALA A 81 11.02 4.25 11.87
N LYS A 82 9.87 4.93 11.87
CA LYS A 82 9.75 6.32 12.35
C LYS A 82 10.14 6.46 13.82
N GLU A 83 9.76 5.48 14.64
CA GLU A 83 10.15 5.41 16.06
C GLU A 83 11.66 5.20 16.21
N ALA A 84 12.27 4.37 15.36
CA ALA A 84 13.71 4.10 15.40
C ALA A 84 14.59 5.23 14.85
N LEU A 85 14.10 6.08 13.93
CA LEU A 85 14.87 7.19 13.36
C LEU A 85 15.32 8.20 14.43
N GLY A 86 16.63 8.40 14.52
CA GLY A 86 17.30 9.24 15.53
C GLY A 86 17.75 8.46 16.77
N VAL A 87 17.38 7.19 16.90
CA VAL A 87 17.78 6.30 18.01
C VAL A 87 18.64 5.15 17.48
N ASP A 88 18.16 4.47 16.45
CA ASP A 88 18.82 3.35 15.76
C ASP A 88 18.55 3.49 14.25
N ASN A 89 19.40 4.27 13.60
CA ASN A 89 19.24 4.64 12.20
C ASN A 89 19.41 3.43 11.26
N GLU A 90 20.26 2.47 11.60
CA GLU A 90 20.44 1.25 10.80
C GLU A 90 19.15 0.44 10.78
N ARG A 91 18.58 0.16 11.95
CA ARG A 91 17.30 -0.55 12.05
C ARG A 91 16.18 0.20 11.37
N ALA A 92 16.14 1.52 11.47
CA ALA A 92 15.13 2.33 10.80
C ALA A 92 15.20 2.18 9.27
N VAL A 93 16.41 2.22 8.70
CA VAL A 93 16.63 2.02 7.27
C VAL A 93 16.19 0.62 6.83
N ASP A 94 16.53 -0.42 7.60
CA ASP A 94 16.13 -1.80 7.30
C ASP A 94 14.60 -2.00 7.33
N LEU A 95 13.92 -1.39 8.31
CA LEU A 95 12.47 -1.42 8.39
C LEU A 95 11.81 -0.69 7.22
N LEU A 96 12.38 0.44 6.78
CA LEU A 96 11.91 1.18 5.60
C LEU A 96 12.17 0.39 4.31
N ALA A 97 13.30 -0.30 4.20
CA ALA A 97 13.60 -1.18 3.08
C ALA A 97 12.55 -2.31 2.97
N GLN A 98 12.25 -2.98 4.10
CA GLN A 98 11.22 -4.02 4.15
C GLN A 98 9.82 -3.48 3.81
N ALA A 99 9.48 -2.27 4.27
CA ALA A 99 8.21 -1.65 3.93
C ALA A 99 8.12 -1.36 2.41
N ALA A 100 9.19 -0.81 1.84
CA ALA A 100 9.25 -0.44 0.44
C ALA A 100 9.17 -1.64 -0.53
N GLN A 101 9.58 -2.84 -0.08
CA GLN A 101 9.38 -4.09 -0.82
C GLN A 101 7.89 -4.47 -0.96
N ILE A 102 7.04 -4.03 -0.04
CA ILE A 102 5.59 -4.25 -0.13
C ILE A 102 4.94 -3.16 -0.97
N ASP A 103 5.17 -1.89 -0.61
CA ASP A 103 4.74 -0.74 -1.39
C ASP A 103 5.44 0.54 -0.94
N LEU A 104 5.49 1.54 -1.82
CA LEU A 104 5.99 2.89 -1.52
C LEU A 104 4.99 3.95 -1.97
N TYR A 105 4.65 4.86 -1.06
CA TYR A 105 3.70 5.95 -1.31
C TYR A 105 4.36 7.30 -1.10
N ILE A 106 4.40 8.15 -2.14
CA ILE A 106 4.95 9.50 -2.08
C ILE A 106 4.38 10.32 -0.90
N PRO A 107 3.05 10.35 -0.64
CA PRO A 107 2.50 11.12 0.48
C PRO A 107 3.00 10.67 1.86
N GLU A 108 3.39 9.40 1.99
CA GLU A 108 3.98 8.90 3.23
C GLU A 108 5.44 9.33 3.39
N MET A 109 6.19 9.42 2.28
CA MET A 109 7.54 9.96 2.26
C MET A 109 7.55 11.46 2.54
N GLU A 110 6.55 12.20 2.03
CA GLU A 110 6.36 13.62 2.35
C GLU A 110 6.13 13.84 3.85
N ARG A 111 5.28 13.02 4.47
CA ARG A 111 5.07 13.04 5.92
C ARG A 111 6.35 12.71 6.68
N LEU A 112 7.08 11.67 6.27
CA LEU A 112 8.35 11.28 6.89
C LEU A 112 9.38 12.42 6.83
N ALA A 113 9.58 13.02 5.66
CA ALA A 113 10.52 14.13 5.46
C ALA A 113 10.18 15.33 6.34
N LYS A 114 8.88 15.63 6.49
CA LYS A 114 8.40 16.71 7.37
C LYS A 114 8.60 16.39 8.85
N GLU A 115 8.20 15.19 9.29
CA GLU A 115 8.26 14.77 10.70
C GLU A 115 9.70 14.67 11.22
N LYS A 116 10.66 14.35 10.33
CA LYS A 116 12.08 14.14 10.68
C LYS A 116 13.00 15.19 10.06
N GLU A 117 12.48 16.36 9.73
CA GLU A 117 13.22 17.43 9.04
C GLU A 117 14.51 17.82 9.78
N ALA A 118 14.46 18.01 11.10
CA ALA A 118 15.62 18.39 11.91
C ALA A 118 16.73 17.31 11.83
N LEU A 119 16.36 16.04 12.02
CA LEU A 119 17.29 14.91 11.89
C LEU A 119 17.95 14.89 10.51
N PHE A 120 17.19 15.10 9.44
CA PHE A 120 17.71 15.08 8.08
C PHE A 120 18.56 16.31 7.72
N LYS A 121 18.44 17.42 8.47
CA LYS A 121 19.36 18.56 8.34
C LYS A 121 20.72 18.28 9.00
N GLU A 122 20.71 17.56 10.10
CA GLU A 122 21.92 17.22 10.87
C GLU A 122 22.68 16.03 10.27
N ASP A 123 21.97 14.99 9.81
CA ASP A 123 22.56 13.78 9.25
C ASP A 123 22.32 13.68 7.74
N ALA A 124 23.20 14.34 6.98
CA ALA A 124 23.16 14.33 5.52
C ALA A 124 23.42 12.93 4.93
N ALA A 125 24.20 12.08 5.63
CA ALA A 125 24.52 10.73 5.17
C ALA A 125 23.29 9.81 5.24
N LEU A 126 22.55 9.86 6.35
CA LEU A 126 21.27 9.16 6.49
C LEU A 126 20.26 9.65 5.47
N ARG A 127 20.13 10.97 5.29
CA ARG A 127 19.23 11.58 4.31
C ARG A 127 19.51 11.04 2.90
N GLU A 128 20.77 11.02 2.50
CA GLU A 128 21.21 10.50 1.20
C GLU A 128 20.94 9.00 1.05
N ARG A 129 21.17 8.21 2.11
CA ARG A 129 20.89 6.77 2.10
C ARG A 129 19.39 6.49 1.91
N LEU A 130 18.53 7.23 2.61
CA LEU A 130 17.08 7.13 2.46
C LEU A 130 16.63 7.59 1.07
N ARG A 131 17.22 8.66 0.52
CA ARG A 131 16.95 9.12 -0.85
C ARG A 131 17.20 8.01 -1.86
N LYS A 132 18.37 7.36 -1.81
CA LYS A 132 18.73 6.25 -2.71
C LYS A 132 17.77 5.07 -2.55
N LEU A 133 17.48 4.67 -1.31
CA LEU A 133 16.56 3.57 -1.00
C LEU A 133 15.18 3.82 -1.60
N PHE A 134 14.59 4.99 -1.33
CA PHE A 134 13.25 5.30 -1.82
C PHE A 134 13.19 5.49 -3.32
N ALA A 135 14.18 6.16 -3.92
CA ALA A 135 14.23 6.34 -5.37
C ALA A 135 14.32 4.99 -6.08
N ARG A 136 15.16 4.08 -5.58
CA ARG A 136 15.30 2.73 -6.13
C ARG A 136 14.02 1.93 -5.99
N ALA A 137 13.46 1.85 -4.78
CA ALA A 137 12.23 1.08 -4.54
C ALA A 137 11.02 1.64 -5.32
N TYR A 138 10.93 2.97 -5.48
CA TYR A 138 9.87 3.59 -6.27
C TYR A 138 9.99 3.28 -7.76
N SER A 139 11.21 3.26 -8.30
CA SER A 139 11.47 2.83 -9.68
C SER A 139 11.12 1.35 -9.88
N ASP A 140 11.64 0.47 -9.01
CA ASP A 140 11.39 -0.98 -9.07
C ASP A 140 9.88 -1.31 -9.03
N LYS A 141 9.09 -0.53 -8.28
CA LYS A 141 7.63 -0.65 -8.20
C LYS A 141 6.94 -0.53 -9.57
N PHE A 142 7.47 0.23 -10.52
CA PHE A 142 6.89 0.34 -11.87
C PHE A 142 7.21 -0.84 -12.79
N GLY A 143 8.04 -1.78 -12.34
CA GLY A 143 8.23 -3.09 -12.97
C GLY A 143 7.24 -4.16 -12.49
N TRP A 144 6.32 -3.84 -11.56
CA TRP A 144 5.37 -4.84 -11.06
C TRP A 144 4.19 -5.04 -12.02
N PRO A 145 3.60 -6.25 -12.10
CA PRO A 145 2.53 -6.58 -13.05
C PRO A 145 1.30 -5.64 -13.01
N ARG A 146 1.02 -5.03 -11.86
CA ARG A 146 -0.10 -4.09 -11.71
C ARG A 146 0.12 -2.75 -12.41
N TYR A 147 1.37 -2.38 -12.70
CA TYR A 147 1.74 -1.14 -13.40
C TYR A 147 2.04 -1.35 -14.88
N GLU A 148 2.29 -2.58 -15.33
CA GLU A 148 2.44 -2.94 -16.74
C GLU A 148 1.17 -2.64 -17.56
N ARG A 149 0.00 -2.62 -16.92
CA ARG A 149 -1.28 -2.30 -17.56
C ARG A 149 -1.47 -0.81 -17.87
N LEU A 150 -0.59 0.07 -17.38
CA LEU A 150 -0.65 1.48 -17.70
C LEU A 150 -0.01 1.73 -19.07
N PRO A 151 -0.52 2.69 -19.86
CA PRO A 151 0.18 3.15 -21.06
C PRO A 151 1.62 3.53 -20.73
N GLU A 152 2.57 3.08 -21.54
CA GLU A 152 4.01 3.16 -21.23
C GLU A 152 4.46 4.59 -20.92
N LEU A 153 4.06 5.56 -21.74
CA LEU A 153 4.37 6.98 -21.51
C LEU A 153 3.83 7.50 -20.17
N MET A 154 2.62 7.06 -19.76
CA MET A 154 2.06 7.43 -18.47
C MET A 154 2.81 6.77 -17.31
N ARG A 155 3.26 5.53 -17.48
CA ARG A 155 4.06 4.79 -16.50
C ARG A 155 5.39 5.51 -16.24
N ILE A 156 6.12 5.84 -17.32
CA ILE A 156 7.39 6.58 -17.28
C ILE A 156 7.19 7.97 -16.65
N ALA A 157 6.15 8.70 -17.07
CA ALA A 157 5.89 10.04 -16.51
C ALA A 157 5.60 9.99 -14.99
N ARG A 158 4.83 9.01 -14.53
CA ARG A 158 4.53 8.82 -13.09
C ARG A 158 5.76 8.43 -12.28
N GLU A 159 6.60 7.57 -12.85
CA GLU A 159 7.86 7.17 -12.25
C GLU A 159 8.79 8.37 -12.09
N GLN A 160 9.05 9.10 -13.17
CA GLN A 160 9.91 10.29 -13.17
C GLN A 160 9.40 11.36 -12.21
N ALA A 161 8.09 11.62 -12.19
CA ALA A 161 7.49 12.60 -11.27
C ALA A 161 7.71 12.22 -9.80
N GLY A 162 7.54 10.94 -9.45
CA GLY A 162 7.76 10.48 -8.08
C GLY A 162 9.24 10.43 -7.70
N ILE A 163 10.14 10.01 -8.59
CA ILE A 163 11.59 10.07 -8.34
C ILE A 163 12.03 11.52 -8.13
N LYS A 164 11.57 12.46 -8.97
CA LYS A 164 11.83 13.89 -8.79
C LYS A 164 11.33 14.39 -7.43
N ARG A 165 10.16 13.93 -7.00
CA ARG A 165 9.60 14.29 -5.69
C ARG A 165 10.43 13.73 -4.54
N ILE A 166 10.83 12.46 -4.60
CA ILE A 166 11.72 11.82 -3.61
C ILE A 166 13.05 12.58 -3.53
N ASN A 167 13.67 12.88 -4.67
CA ASN A 167 14.91 13.64 -4.70
C ASN A 167 14.74 15.01 -4.06
N LYS A 168 13.62 15.71 -4.29
CA LYS A 168 13.36 17.01 -3.64
C LYS A 168 13.14 16.89 -2.12
N LEU A 169 12.54 15.80 -1.65
CA LEU A 169 12.23 15.60 -0.22
C LEU A 169 13.47 15.28 0.62
N PHE A 170 14.48 14.66 0.00
CA PHE A 170 15.69 14.19 0.67
C PHE A 170 16.98 14.78 0.04
N ALA A 171 16.87 15.94 -0.62
CA ALA A 171 18.01 16.69 -1.15
C ALA A 171 18.84 17.29 -0.01
#